data_AF-A0A392WAR4-F1
#
_entry.id   AF-A0A392WAR4-F1
#
_cell.length_a   1.000
_cell.length_b   1.000
_cell.length_c   1.000
_cell.angle_alpha   90.00
_cell.angle_beta   90.00
_cell.angle_gamma   90.00
#
_symmetry.space_group_name_H-M   'P 1'
#
loop_
_entity.id
_entity.type
_entity.pdbx_description
1 polymer ?
#
loop_
_entity_poly.entity_id
_entity_poly.type
_entity_poly.pdbx_seq_one_letter_code
_entity_poly.pdbx_strand_id
1 'polypeptide(L)' 'MNNKPPIFKGGYDPDGAQQWLEGIERIFGAMRCQDEHRVL' A
#
# COMPACT_ATOMS: atom_id res chain seq x y z
N MET A 1 7.05 2.76 -17.33
CA MET A 1 6.11 2.73 -16.17
C MET A 1 6.93 2.91 -14.91
N ASN A 2 6.60 3.89 -14.07
CA ASN A 2 7.30 4.12 -12.81
C ASN A 2 6.80 3.07 -11.80
N ASN A 3 7.54 1.97 -11.64
CA ASN A 3 7.15 0.84 -10.78
C ASN A 3 7.67 0.98 -9.34
N LYS A 4 8.00 2.21 -8.92
CA LYS A 4 8.47 2.43 -7.55
C LYS A 4 7.28 2.30 -6.60
N PRO A 5 7.41 1.54 -5.51
CA PRO A 5 6.35 1.45 -4.50
C PRO A 5 6.07 2.85 -3.92
N PRO A 6 4.81 3.14 -3.53
CA PRO A 6 4.45 4.41 -2.94
C PRO A 6 5.16 4.58 -1.59
N ILE A 7 5.76 5.75 -1.36
CA ILE A 7 6.45 6.09 -0.12
C ILE A 7 5.46 6.75 0.83
N PHE A 8 5.31 6.20 2.03
CA PHE A 8 4.52 6.86 3.07
C PHE A 8 5.29 8.07 3.60
N LYS A 9 4.72 9.26 3.42
CA LYS A 9 5.35 10.51 3.87
C LYS A 9 5.18 10.75 5.38
N GLY A 10 4.21 10.09 6.03
CA GLY A 10 3.87 10.34 7.43
C GLY A 10 3.18 11.68 7.67
N GLY A 11 3.02 12.06 8.95
CA GLY A 11 2.37 13.30 9.36
C GLY A 11 0.85 13.20 9.56
N TYR A 12 0.21 14.35 9.82
CA TYR A 12 -1.24 14.46 10.04
C TYR A 12 -1.98 14.76 8.72
N ASP A 13 -1.73 13.95 7.69
CA ASP A 13 -2.34 14.04 6.36
C ASP A 13 -3.22 12.80 6.12
N PRO A 14 -4.52 12.85 6.48
CA PRO A 14 -5.42 11.71 6.35
C PRO A 14 -5.64 11.31 4.88
N ASP A 15 -5.74 12.28 3.97
CA ASP A 15 -5.91 12.04 2.54
C ASP A 15 -4.67 11.38 1.92
N GLY A 16 -3.48 11.85 2.30
CA GLY A 16 -2.21 11.25 1.88
C GLY A 16 -2.02 9.84 2.42
N ALA A 17 -2.47 9.57 3.65
CA ALA A 17 -2.46 8.24 4.23
C ALA A 17 -3.42 7.28 3.51
N GLN A 18 -4.63 7.73 3.17
CA GLN A 18 -5.59 6.93 2.43
C GLN A 18 -5.07 6.59 1.02
N GLN A 19 -4.55 7.56 0.29
CA GLN A 19 -3.97 7.34 -1.04
C GLN A 19 -2.80 6.36 -1.02
N TRP A 20 -1.98 6.41 0.04
CA TRP A 20 -0.89 5.45 0.23
C TRP A 20 -1.42 4.03 0.44
N LEU A 21 -2.44 3.85 1.29
CA LEU A 21 -3.07 2.55 1.53
C LEU A 21 -3.69 1.96 0.25
N GLU A 22 -4.46 2.74 -0.50
CA GLU A 22 -5.07 2.29 -1.77
C GLU A 22 -4.01 1.82 -2.78
N GLY A 23 -2.86 2.53 -2.84
CA GLY A 23 -1.71 2.14 -3.66
C GLY A 23 -1.09 0.82 -3.24
N ILE A 24 -0.96 0.58 -1.93
CA ILE A 24 -0.46 -0.68 -1.38
C ILE A 24 -1.41 -1.83 -1.69
N GLU A 25 -2.72 -1.68 -1.42
CA GLU A 25 -3.72 -2.72 -1.68
C GLU A 25 -3.73 -3.16 -3.15
N ARG A 26 -3.59 -2.20 -4.08
CA ARG A 26 -3.50 -2.50 -5.52
C ARG A 26 -2.27 -3.34 -5.87
N ILE A 27 -1.13 -3.09 -5.23
CA ILE A 27 0.10 -3.88 -5.46
C ILE A 27 -0.10 -5.30 -4.91
N PHE A 28 -0.62 -5.46 -3.69
CA PHE A 28 -0.91 -6.76 -3.10
C PHE A 28 -1.93 -7.57 -3.92
N GLY A 29 -3.00 -6.91 -4.40
CA GLY A 29 -3.97 -7.52 -5.31
C GLY A 29 -3.34 -7.97 -6.63
N ALA A 30 -2.44 -7.16 -7.22
CA ALA A 30 -1.72 -7.52 -8.43
C ALA A 30 -0.72 -8.67 -8.23
N MET A 31 -0.10 -8.75 -7.05
CA MET A 31 0.81 -9.84 -6.68
C MET A 31 0.08 -11.16 -6.38
N ARG A 32 -1.26 -11.17 -6.32
CA ARG A 32 -2.06 -12.28 -5.77
C ARG A 32 -1.56 -12.73 -4.41
N CYS A 33 -1.11 -11.81 -3.57
CA CYS A 33 -0.90 -12.09 -2.15
C CYS A 33 -2.28 -12.32 -1.53
N GLN A 34 -2.81 -13.53 -1.66
CA GLN A 34 -3.95 -14.00 -0.89
C GLN A 34 -3.48 -14.08 0.56
N ASP A 35 -3.86 -13.10 1.38
CA ASP A 35 -4.01 -13.08 2.85
C ASP A 35 -3.34 -14.18 3.72
N GLU A 36 -2.16 -14.71 3.39
CA GLU A 36 -1.59 -15.91 4.05
C GLU A 36 -0.37 -15.62 4.93
N HIS A 37 -0.03 -14.35 5.13
CA HIS A 37 0.89 -13.94 6.20
C HIS A 37 0.17 -13.06 7.23
N ARG A 38 -0.71 -13.68 8.01
CA ARG A 38 -0.95 -13.23 9.39
C ARG A 38 0.41 -13.20 10.09
N VAL A 39 0.92 -12.00 10.36
CA VAL A 39 2.00 -11.82 11.32
C VAL A 39 1.39 -12.14 12.69
N LEU A 40 1.68 -13.34 13.20
CA LEU A 40 1.43 -13.73 14.58
C LEU A 40 2.32 -12.92 15.53
#